data_AF-A0A426XQL8-F1
#
_entry.id   AF-A0A426XQL8-F1
#
_cell.length_a   1.000
_cell.length_b   1.000
_cell.length_c   1.000
_cell.angle_alpha   90.00
_cell.angle_beta   90.00
_cell.angle_gamma   90.00
#
_symmetry.space_group_name_H-M   'P 1'
#
loop_
_entity.id
_entity.type
_entity.pdbx_description
1 polymer ?
#
loop_
_entity_poly.entity_id
_entity_poly.type
_entity_poly.pdbx_seq_one_letter_code
_entity_poly.pdbx_strand_id
1 'polypeptide(L)'
;MASIPSVSFASPCRQAAERRPTFAGPALRGFRFEAPKFSSRMVVRCVAAASYAPPTVSETKLNFLKSYKRPIPSIYNSVLQELLVQQHLMRYKRTYQYDAVFALGFVTVYEQLMDGYPNSEDRDAIFQAYIQALKEDPEQYRYLTIPIYLLPLL
;
A
#
# COMPACT_ATOMS: atom_id res chain seq x y z
N MET A 1 -15.15 38.25 29.47
CA MET A 1 -15.42 37.75 28.11
C MET A 1 -14.20 38.01 27.25
N ALA A 2 -13.47 36.97 26.82
CA ALA A 2 -12.40 37.11 25.84
C ALA A 2 -12.24 35.77 25.10
N SER A 3 -12.37 35.85 23.78
CA SER A 3 -12.44 34.74 22.84
C SER A 3 -11.08 34.10 22.58
N ILE A 4 -11.06 32.77 22.41
CA ILE A 4 -9.89 32.02 21.93
C ILE A 4 -9.96 31.97 20.39
N PRO A 5 -8.95 32.46 19.65
CA PRO A 5 -8.88 32.28 18.21
C PRO A 5 -8.25 30.93 17.81
N SER A 6 -8.82 30.38 16.75
CA SER A 6 -8.43 29.19 15.99
C SER A 6 -6.99 29.25 15.48
N VAL A 7 -6.26 28.12 15.58
CA VAL A 7 -4.97 27.92 14.91
C VAL A 7 -5.13 26.95 13.76
N SER A 8 -4.89 27.46 12.55
CA SER A 8 -4.87 26.72 11.29
C SER A 8 -3.40 26.58 10.87
N PHE A 9 -2.92 25.35 10.64
CA PHE A 9 -1.56 25.08 10.17
C PHE A 9 -1.53 25.10 8.65
N ALA A 10 -0.82 26.07 8.06
CA ALA A 10 -0.48 26.11 6.64
C ALA A 10 1.04 25.93 6.45
N SER A 11 1.39 25.14 5.44
CA SER A 11 2.74 24.68 5.10
C SER A 11 3.71 25.79 4.63
N PRO A 12 5.03 25.64 4.84
CA PRO A 12 6.02 26.61 4.37
C PRO A 12 6.60 26.27 2.98
N CYS A 13 6.65 27.33 2.16
CA CYS A 13 7.86 27.82 1.48
C CYS A 13 8.43 27.05 0.27
N ARG A 14 8.46 27.71 -0.89
CA ARG A 14 9.63 28.50 -1.35
C ARG A 14 9.44 28.99 -2.78
N GLN A 15 9.33 30.31 -2.93
CA GLN A 15 9.56 31.00 -4.20
C GLN A 15 10.70 32.00 -3.93
N ALA A 16 11.88 31.70 -4.47
CA ALA A 16 13.08 32.51 -4.31
C ALA A 16 13.28 33.36 -5.57
N ALA A 17 13.29 34.67 -5.36
CA ALA A 17 13.39 35.72 -6.35
C ALA A 17 14.83 35.91 -6.86
N GLU A 18 14.91 36.41 -8.09
CA GLU A 18 16.07 36.93 -8.81
C GLU A 18 16.97 37.86 -7.97
N ARG A 19 18.29 37.73 -8.11
CA ARG A 19 19.21 38.88 -8.26
C ARG A 19 20.35 38.57 -9.23
N ARG A 20 20.49 39.44 -10.24
CA ARG A 20 21.50 39.47 -11.30
C ARG A 20 22.84 40.05 -10.79
N PRO A 21 24.00 39.63 -11.31
CA PRO A 21 25.23 40.38 -11.23
C PRO A 21 25.45 41.24 -12.50
N THR A 22 25.84 42.50 -12.27
CA THR A 22 26.24 43.48 -13.28
C THR A 22 27.73 43.32 -13.58
N PHE A 23 28.12 43.06 -14.82
CA PHE A 23 29.44 43.44 -15.34
C PHE A 23 29.36 43.59 -16.87
N ALA A 24 29.57 44.81 -17.35
CA ALA A 24 29.60 45.15 -18.76
C ALA A 24 31.07 45.33 -19.20
N GLY A 25 31.53 44.48 -20.12
CA GLY A 25 32.72 44.69 -20.95
C GLY A 25 32.34 45.29 -22.31
N PRO A 26 33.30 45.85 -23.07
CA PRO A 26 32.99 46.73 -24.20
C PRO A 26 32.57 45.99 -25.47
N ALA A 27 31.82 46.73 -26.28
CA ALA A 27 31.11 46.30 -27.48
C ALA A 27 32.04 45.89 -28.64
N LEU A 28 31.71 44.78 -29.30
CA LEU A 28 32.11 44.50 -30.67
C LEU A 28 30.90 44.10 -31.53
N ARG A 29 30.85 44.75 -32.68
CA ARG A 29 29.83 44.79 -33.72
C ARG A 29 30.06 43.60 -34.66
N GLY A 30 29.05 42.77 -34.93
CA GLY A 30 29.12 41.84 -36.05
C GLY A 30 28.20 40.62 -36.01
N PHE A 31 27.42 40.47 -37.08
CA PHE A 31 26.77 39.25 -37.59
C PHE A 31 25.62 38.63 -36.78
N ARG A 32 24.38 38.89 -37.25
CA ARG A 32 23.21 38.07 -36.93
C ARG A 32 23.29 36.76 -37.71
N PHE A 33 23.60 35.68 -37.01
CA PHE A 33 23.21 34.33 -37.43
C PHE A 33 21.99 33.92 -36.60
N GLU A 34 20.85 33.74 -37.27
CA GLU A 34 19.64 33.21 -36.64
C GLU A 34 19.78 31.68 -36.56
N ALA A 35 20.01 31.16 -35.36
CA ALA A 35 20.07 29.71 -35.12
C ALA A 35 18.65 29.13 -35.03
N PRO A 36 18.29 28.11 -35.83
CA PRO A 36 17.00 27.46 -35.70
C PRO A 36 16.95 26.72 -34.36
N LYS A 37 16.01 27.11 -33.49
CA LYS A 37 15.75 26.45 -32.20
C LYS A 37 15.02 25.14 -32.45
N PHE A 38 15.75 24.05 -32.71
CA PHE A 38 15.18 22.72 -32.70
C PHE A 38 14.98 22.28 -31.25
N SER A 39 13.84 22.66 -30.65
CA SER A 39 13.41 22.21 -29.33
C SER A 39 12.97 20.76 -29.39
N SER A 40 13.93 19.83 -29.50
CA SER A 40 13.68 18.41 -29.33
C SER A 40 13.44 18.12 -27.85
N ARG A 41 12.18 18.16 -27.41
CA ARG A 41 11.78 17.59 -26.11
C ARG A 41 11.86 16.07 -26.24
N MET A 42 13.04 15.51 -26.00
CA MET A 42 13.20 14.07 -25.86
C MET A 42 12.56 13.64 -24.53
N VAL A 43 11.31 13.21 -24.59
CA VAL A 43 10.64 12.59 -23.46
C VAL A 43 11.16 11.17 -23.35
N VAL A 44 12.08 10.92 -22.41
CA VAL A 44 12.51 9.57 -22.06
C VAL A 44 11.32 8.85 -21.43
N ARG A 45 10.58 8.10 -22.26
CA ARG A 45 9.61 7.13 -21.77
C ARG A 45 10.36 5.84 -21.49
N CYS A 46 10.70 5.61 -20.22
CA CYS A 46 11.09 4.29 -19.76
C CYS A 46 9.89 3.36 -19.95
N VAL A 47 9.90 2.58 -21.03
CA VAL A 47 8.99 1.44 -21.16
C VAL A 47 9.50 0.41 -20.16
N ALA A 48 8.88 0.37 -18.98
CA ALA A 48 8.97 -0.80 -18.14
C ALA A 48 8.44 -1.96 -18.99
N ALA A 49 9.31 -2.92 -19.31
CA ALA A 49 8.85 -4.19 -19.85
C ALA A 49 7.69 -4.65 -18.95
N ALA A 50 6.62 -5.19 -19.55
CA ALA A 50 5.52 -5.80 -18.82
C ALA A 50 5.99 -7.11 -18.15
N SER A 51 7.06 -7.03 -17.35
CA SER A 51 7.39 -8.01 -16.34
C SER A 51 6.33 -7.87 -15.27
N TYR A 52 5.65 -8.97 -14.95
CA TYR A 52 4.77 -9.09 -13.80
C TYR A 52 5.43 -8.46 -12.56
N ALA A 53 5.04 -7.22 -12.25
CA ALA A 53 5.48 -6.53 -11.05
C ALA A 53 4.55 -7.00 -9.92
N PRO A 54 5.07 -7.67 -8.89
CA PRO A 54 4.24 -8.04 -7.74
C PRO A 54 3.67 -6.77 -7.11
N PRO A 55 2.42 -6.82 -6.59
CA PRO A 55 1.83 -5.67 -5.92
C PRO A 55 2.70 -5.25 -4.73
N THR A 56 2.57 -3.99 -4.34
CA THR A 56 3.29 -3.49 -3.15
C THR A 56 2.51 -3.79 -1.88
N VAL A 57 3.20 -3.80 -0.73
CA VAL A 57 2.56 -3.96 0.58
C VAL A 57 1.48 -2.88 0.81
N SER A 58 1.75 -1.64 0.40
CA SER A 58 0.78 -0.54 0.51
C SER A 58 -0.46 -0.78 -0.34
N GLU A 59 -0.31 -1.37 -1.53
CA GLU A 59 -1.44 -1.75 -2.38
C GLU A 59 -2.31 -2.83 -1.73
N THR A 60 -1.71 -3.87 -1.14
CA THR A 60 -2.45 -4.90 -0.39
C THR A 60 -3.17 -4.30 0.82
N LYS A 61 -2.51 -3.44 1.61
CA LYS A 61 -3.15 -2.73 2.73
C LYS A 61 -4.32 -1.89 2.28
N LEU A 62 -4.17 -1.18 1.17
CA LEU A 62 -5.22 -0.37 0.58
C LEU A 62 -6.38 -1.22 0.06
N ASN A 63 -6.10 -2.40 -0.51
CA ASN A 63 -7.14 -3.35 -0.91
C ASN A 63 -7.92 -3.88 0.29
N PHE A 64 -7.26 -4.18 1.41
CA PHE A 64 -7.93 -4.57 2.65
C PHE A 64 -8.90 -3.48 3.14
N LEU A 65 -8.45 -2.23 3.20
CA LEU A 65 -9.29 -1.09 3.59
C LEU A 65 -10.43 -0.79 2.61
N LYS A 66 -10.26 -1.13 1.33
CA LYS A 66 -11.34 -1.04 0.32
C LYS A 66 -12.40 -2.13 0.54
N SER A 67 -11.97 -3.36 0.83
CA SER A 67 -12.84 -4.50 1.06
C SER A 67 -13.58 -4.40 2.39
N TYR A 68 -12.92 -3.91 3.45
CA TYR A 68 -13.53 -3.74 4.78
C TYR A 68 -13.54 -2.25 5.20
N LYS A 69 -14.71 -1.63 5.13
CA LYS A 69 -14.89 -0.18 5.37
C LYS A 69 -15.22 0.20 6.82
N ARG A 70 -15.48 -0.79 7.68
CA ARG A 70 -15.89 -0.53 9.07
C ARG A 70 -14.65 -0.31 9.94
N PRO A 71 -14.75 0.50 11.02
CA PRO A 71 -13.63 0.67 11.93
C PRO A 71 -13.34 -0.64 12.68
N ILE A 72 -12.07 -1.03 12.72
CA ILE A 72 -11.58 -2.18 13.51
C ILE A 72 -10.95 -1.61 14.79
N PRO A 73 -11.26 -2.15 15.99
CA PRO A 73 -10.59 -1.74 17.21
C PRO A 73 -9.05 -1.88 17.08
N SER A 74 -8.32 -0.89 17.60
CA SER A 74 -6.88 -0.76 17.37
C SER A 74 -6.07 -1.98 17.81
N ILE A 75 -6.48 -2.65 18.90
CA ILE A 75 -5.83 -3.86 19.42
C ILE A 75 -5.75 -4.97 18.37
N TYR A 76 -6.80 -5.17 17.58
CA TYR A 76 -6.83 -6.16 16.50
C TYR A 76 -6.19 -5.63 15.22
N ASN A 77 -6.46 -4.36 14.88
CA ASN A 77 -5.99 -3.77 13.63
C ASN A 77 -4.45 -3.75 13.53
N SER A 78 -3.74 -3.43 14.62
CA SER A 78 -2.28 -3.43 14.60
C SER A 78 -1.72 -4.80 14.21
N VAL A 79 -2.19 -5.86 14.87
CA VAL A 79 -1.72 -7.23 14.62
C VAL A 79 -2.16 -7.72 13.23
N LEU A 80 -3.38 -7.42 12.80
CA LEU A 80 -3.85 -7.77 11.45
C LEU A 80 -2.99 -7.15 10.36
N GLN A 81 -2.62 -5.88 10.51
CA GLN A 81 -1.79 -5.19 9.52
C GLN A 81 -0.38 -5.76 9.48
N GLU A 82 0.17 -6.17 10.63
CA GLU A 82 1.45 -6.88 10.69
C GLU A 82 1.37 -8.26 10.00
N LEU A 83 0.34 -9.04 10.33
CA LEU A 83 0.08 -10.34 9.72
C LEU A 83 -0.07 -10.23 8.20
N LEU A 84 -0.81 -9.23 7.74
CA LEU A 84 -1.03 -8.94 6.31
C LEU A 84 0.27 -8.59 5.59
N VAL A 85 1.16 -7.82 6.23
CA VAL A 85 2.48 -7.49 5.66
C VAL A 85 3.33 -8.75 5.57
N GLN A 86 3.38 -9.56 6.62
CA GLN A 86 4.18 -10.79 6.66
C GLN A 86 3.72 -11.78 5.59
N GLN A 87 2.40 -11.99 5.46
CA GLN A 87 1.84 -12.87 4.45
C GLN A 87 2.01 -12.32 3.05
N HIS A 88 1.87 -11.01 2.84
CA HIS A 88 2.20 -10.38 1.55
C HIS A 88 3.64 -10.70 1.14
N LEU A 89 4.59 -10.50 2.06
CA LEU A 89 6.00 -10.78 1.78
C LEU A 89 6.26 -12.24 1.50
N MET A 90 5.52 -13.17 2.10
CA MET A 90 5.59 -14.60 1.80
C MET A 90 4.95 -14.94 0.45
N ARG A 91 3.76 -14.40 0.17
CA ARG A 91 2.94 -14.69 -1.02
C ARG A 91 3.59 -14.29 -2.33
N TYR A 92 4.31 -13.17 -2.32
CA TYR A 92 4.95 -12.61 -3.52
C TYR A 92 6.45 -12.92 -3.58
N LYS A 93 6.98 -13.86 -2.76
CA LYS A 93 8.32 -14.41 -2.99
C LYS A 93 8.35 -15.17 -4.31
N ARG A 94 9.47 -15.11 -5.02
CA ARG A 94 9.66 -15.80 -6.32
C ARG A 94 9.39 -17.30 -6.27
N THR A 95 9.66 -17.94 -5.13
CA THR A 95 9.55 -19.39 -4.93
C THR A 95 8.29 -19.77 -4.14
N TYR A 96 7.32 -18.85 -3.98
CA TYR A 96 6.10 -19.15 -3.25
C TYR A 96 5.31 -20.26 -3.94
N GLN A 97 4.93 -21.26 -3.17
CA GLN A 97 3.95 -22.26 -3.51
C GLN A 97 2.94 -22.32 -2.39
N TYR A 98 1.69 -22.61 -2.75
CA TYR A 98 0.65 -22.82 -1.75
C TYR A 98 1.01 -24.03 -0.87
N ASP A 99 0.88 -23.87 0.44
CA ASP A 99 1.11 -24.90 1.44
C ASP A 99 -0.11 -25.01 2.36
N ALA A 100 -0.73 -26.18 2.39
CA ALA A 100 -1.89 -26.45 3.22
C ALA A 100 -1.59 -26.33 4.73
N VAL A 101 -0.36 -26.66 5.16
CA VAL A 101 0.06 -26.53 6.56
C VAL A 101 0.16 -25.06 6.95
N PHE A 102 0.70 -24.22 6.05
CA PHE A 102 0.71 -22.77 6.23
C PHE A 102 -0.71 -22.22 6.31
N ALA A 103 -1.59 -22.61 5.38
CA ALA A 103 -2.97 -22.15 5.35
C ALA A 103 -3.72 -22.49 6.64
N LEU A 104 -3.57 -23.72 7.13
CA LEU A 104 -4.11 -24.16 8.41
C LEU A 104 -3.55 -23.34 9.58
N GLY A 105 -2.22 -23.21 9.66
CA GLY A 105 -1.57 -22.44 10.72
C GLY A 105 -2.05 -20.99 10.73
N PHE A 106 -2.20 -20.38 9.55
CA PHE A 106 -2.77 -19.04 9.42
C PHE A 106 -4.19 -18.95 9.97
N VAL A 107 -5.09 -19.86 9.60
CA VAL A 107 -6.49 -19.85 10.10
C VAL A 107 -6.54 -19.99 11.61
N THR A 108 -5.75 -20.91 12.19
CA THR A 108 -5.71 -21.08 13.65
C THR A 108 -5.23 -19.83 14.39
N VAL A 109 -4.17 -19.19 13.90
CA VAL A 109 -3.65 -17.93 14.49
C VAL A 109 -4.67 -16.81 14.33
N TYR A 110 -5.34 -16.73 13.17
CA TYR A 110 -6.38 -15.75 12.92
C TYR A 110 -7.56 -15.92 13.88
N GLU A 111 -8.04 -17.16 14.08
CA GLU A 111 -9.15 -17.47 14.98
C GLU A 111 -8.83 -17.09 16.42
N GLN A 112 -7.63 -17.41 16.90
CA GLN A 112 -7.14 -17.02 18.23
C GLN A 112 -6.97 -15.51 18.37
N LEU A 113 -6.41 -14.84 17.35
CA LEU A 113 -6.26 -13.39 17.32
C LEU A 113 -7.61 -12.68 17.40
N MET A 114 -8.64 -13.25 16.76
CA MET A 114 -9.98 -12.70 16.72
C MET A 114 -10.87 -13.19 17.86
N ASP A 115 -10.33 -13.97 18.79
CA ASP A 115 -11.09 -14.44 19.94
C ASP A 115 -11.52 -13.25 20.83
N GLY A 116 -12.78 -13.27 21.26
CA GLY A 116 -13.38 -12.14 21.98
C GLY A 116 -13.71 -10.89 21.12
N TYR A 117 -13.58 -10.94 19.80
CA TYR A 117 -14.08 -9.85 18.94
C TYR A 117 -15.63 -9.76 19.06
N PRO A 118 -16.20 -8.55 19.26
CA PRO A 118 -17.58 -8.39 19.72
C PRO A 118 -18.66 -8.89 18.76
N ASN A 119 -18.40 -8.94 17.45
CA ASN A 119 -19.35 -9.44 16.46
C ASN A 119 -18.74 -10.55 15.59
N SER A 120 -19.37 -11.71 15.52
CA SER A 120 -18.89 -12.85 14.73
C SER A 120 -18.96 -12.61 13.22
N GLU A 121 -20.02 -11.94 12.75
CA GLU A 121 -20.16 -11.61 11.32
C GLU A 121 -19.03 -10.67 10.85
N ASP A 122 -18.55 -9.79 11.73
CA ASP A 122 -17.46 -8.88 11.44
C ASP A 122 -16.14 -9.62 11.35
N ARG A 123 -15.92 -10.61 12.22
CA ARG A 123 -14.75 -11.48 12.14
C ARG A 123 -14.70 -12.15 10.76
N ASP A 124 -15.79 -12.76 10.34
CA ASP A 124 -15.86 -13.44 9.04
C ASP A 124 -15.67 -12.47 7.87
N ALA A 125 -16.26 -11.28 7.94
CA ALA A 125 -16.07 -10.25 6.92
C ALA A 125 -14.62 -9.74 6.87
N ILE A 126 -13.95 -9.59 8.02
CA ILE A 126 -12.55 -9.21 8.09
C ILE A 126 -11.67 -10.32 7.50
N PHE A 127 -11.94 -11.58 7.82
CA PHE A 127 -11.22 -12.72 7.27
C PHE A 127 -11.31 -12.76 5.74
N GLN A 128 -12.52 -12.64 5.20
CA GLN A 128 -12.74 -12.60 3.76
C GLN A 128 -12.01 -11.41 3.11
N ALA A 129 -12.13 -10.21 3.69
CA ALA A 129 -11.44 -9.02 3.19
C ALA A 129 -9.91 -9.17 3.23
N TYR A 130 -9.37 -9.81 4.28
CA TYR A 130 -7.96 -10.07 4.44
C TYR A 130 -7.42 -11.00 3.35
N ILE A 131 -8.06 -12.15 3.13
CA ILE A 131 -7.64 -13.14 2.13
C ILE A 131 -7.78 -12.57 0.71
N GLN A 132 -8.88 -11.87 0.44
CA GLN A 132 -9.11 -11.21 -0.85
C GLN A 132 -8.10 -10.08 -1.13
N ALA A 133 -7.65 -9.35 -0.11
CA ALA A 133 -6.62 -8.32 -0.28
C ALA A 133 -5.29 -8.88 -0.79
N LEU A 134 -5.00 -10.14 -0.48
CA LEU A 134 -3.83 -10.91 -0.94
C LEU A 134 -4.08 -11.62 -2.29
N LYS A 135 -5.27 -11.46 -2.88
CA LYS A 135 -5.72 -12.14 -4.10
C LYS A 135 -5.73 -13.67 -3.95
N GLU A 136 -6.13 -14.15 -2.78
CA GLU A 136 -6.33 -15.57 -2.49
C GLU A 136 -7.82 -15.88 -2.29
N ASP A 137 -8.15 -17.17 -2.21
CA ASP A 137 -9.52 -17.64 -2.04
C ASP A 137 -9.81 -17.97 -0.56
N PRO A 138 -10.73 -17.25 0.12
CA PRO A 138 -11.09 -17.52 1.51
C PRO A 138 -11.71 -18.91 1.71
N GLU A 139 -12.40 -19.46 0.71
CA GLU A 139 -13.03 -20.78 0.83
C GLU A 139 -11.98 -21.90 0.86
N GLN A 140 -10.87 -21.74 0.13
CA GLN A 140 -9.76 -22.68 0.16
C GLN A 140 -9.13 -22.80 1.57
N TYR A 141 -9.05 -21.69 2.32
CA TYR A 141 -8.55 -21.68 3.69
C TYR A 141 -9.55 -22.31 4.68
N ARG A 142 -10.85 -22.09 4.48
CA ARG A 142 -11.90 -22.67 5.32
C ARG A 142 -12.06 -24.17 5.11
N TYR A 143 -12.05 -24.64 3.86
CA TYR A 143 -12.20 -26.05 3.55
C TYR A 143 -11.13 -26.93 4.18
N LEU A 144 -9.89 -26.44 4.28
CA LEU A 144 -8.80 -27.15 4.95
C LEU A 144 -8.96 -27.26 6.47
N THR A 145 -9.71 -26.34 7.07
CA THR A 145 -9.86 -26.22 8.52
C THR A 145 -11.01 -27.10 9.04
N ILE A 146 -12.09 -27.22 8.27
CA ILE A 146 -13.25 -28.08 8.56
C ILE A 146 -12.89 -29.55 8.89
N PRO A 147 -12.03 -30.26 8.13
CA PRO A 147 -11.71 -31.66 8.41
C PRO A 147 -10.94 -31.87 9.72
N ILE A 148 -10.19 -30.86 10.19
CA ILE A 148 -9.42 -30.96 11.44
C ILE A 148 -10.29 -30.72 12.66
N TYR A 149 -11.25 -29.78 12.60
CA TYR A 149 -12.22 -29.58 13.68
C TYR A 149 -13.30 -30.68 13.75
N LEU A 150 -13.47 -31.47 12.68
CA LEU A 150 -14.33 -32.65 12.68
C LEU A 150 -13.64 -33.91 13.25
N LEU A 151 -12.30 -33.95 13.28
CA LEU A 151 -11.52 -35.07 13.81
C LEU A 151 -11.66 -35.31 15.33
N PRO A 152 -11.79 -34.28 16.21
CA PRO A 152 -12.01 -34.51 17.64
C PRO A 152 -13.46 -34.85 18.01
N LEU A 153 -14.38 -34.94 17.04
CA LEU A 153 -15.80 -35.24 17.26
C LEU A 153 -16.22 -36.65 16.82
N LEU A 154 -15.25 -37.48 16.39
CA LEU A 154 -15.37 -38.90 16.05
C LEU A 154 -14.50 -39.74 16.99
#